data_AF-A0A2D4N5I6-F1
#
_entry.id   AF-A0A2D4N5I6-F1
#
_cell.length_a   1.000
_cell.length_b   1.000
_cell.length_c   1.000
_cell.angle_alpha   90.00
_cell.angle_beta   90.00
_cell.angle_gamma   90.00
#
_symmetry.space_group_name_H-M   'P 1'
#
loop_
_entity.id
_entity.type
_entity.pdbx_description
1 polymer ?
#
loop_
_entity_poly.entity_id
_entity_poly.type
_entity_poly.pdbx_seq_one_letter_code
_entity_poly.pdbx_strand_id
1 'polypeptide(L)'
;TLPSLLFLDLRQNNFICTCSNQMFIQWSLQNPKTQVLHFYQYTCAFPQSYKGNLLWTFNTSSCFIDYEFILFIANATAVLSLMLVCLEISCGLYVSSIACLLY
;
A
#
# COMPACT_ATOMS: atom_id res chain seq x y z
N THR A 1 -0.61 -25.72 -6.04
CA THR A 1 0.82 -25.52 -5.72
C THR A 1 1.63 -26.55 -6.48
N LEU A 2 2.82 -26.19 -6.98
CA LEU A 2 3.75 -27.16 -7.57
C LEU A 2 4.85 -27.47 -6.53
N PRO A 3 4.65 -28.42 -5.61
CA PRO A 3 5.55 -28.64 -4.49
C PRO A 3 6.90 -29.24 -4.87
N SER A 4 7.13 -29.63 -6.12
CA SER A 4 8.42 -30.17 -6.57
C SER A 4 9.15 -29.24 -7.54
N LEU A 5 8.63 -28.03 -7.77
CA LEU A 5 9.25 -27.09 -8.70
C LEU A 5 10.49 -26.45 -8.06
N LEU A 6 11.67 -26.87 -8.52
CA LEU A 6 12.95 -26.34 -8.06
C LEU A 6 13.44 -25.20 -8.94
N PHE A 7 13.18 -25.29 -10.24
CA PHE A 7 13.63 -24.30 -11.22
C PHE A 7 12.46 -23.86 -12.09
N LEU A 8 12.38 -22.55 -12.29
CA LEU A 8 11.40 -21.91 -13.15
C LEU A 8 12.16 -21.05 -14.16
N ASP A 9 12.03 -21.39 -15.44
CA ASP A 9 12.60 -20.61 -16.55
C ASP A 9 11.47 -19.87 -17.27
N LEU A 10 11.55 -18.54 -17.26
CA LEU A 10 10.58 -17.63 -17.87
C LEU A 10 11.25 -16.70 -18.90
N ARG A 11 12.40 -17.09 -19.46
CA ARG A 11 13.03 -16.33 -20.55
C ARG A 11 12.04 -16.08 -21.69
N GLN A 12 12.24 -14.99 -22.42
CA GLN A 12 11.39 -14.55 -23.55
C GLN A 12 9.96 -14.14 -23.18
N ASN A 13 9.63 -13.99 -21.89
CA ASN A 13 8.37 -13.37 -21.46
C ASN A 13 8.49 -11.85 -21.35
N ASN A 14 7.36 -11.17 -21.55
CA ASN A 14 7.24 -9.73 -21.36
C ASN A 14 6.88 -9.42 -19.91
N PHE A 15 7.84 -8.97 -19.11
CA PHE A 15 7.59 -8.63 -17.71
C PHE A 15 7.01 -7.22 -17.57
N ILE A 16 6.10 -7.06 -16.62
CA ILE A 16 5.47 -5.78 -16.29
C ILE A 16 6.05 -5.29 -14.97
N CYS A 17 6.55 -4.05 -14.95
CA CYS A 17 7.10 -3.37 -13.79
C CYS A 17 6.06 -2.39 -13.24
N THR A 18 5.05 -2.96 -12.59
CA THR A 18 4.00 -2.25 -11.86
C THR A 18 3.69 -2.97 -10.56
N CYS A 19 2.94 -2.31 -9.67
CA CYS A 19 2.57 -2.90 -8.39
C CYS A 19 1.70 -4.16 -8.51
N SER A 20 1.04 -4.42 -9.64
CA SER A 20 0.30 -5.68 -9.85
C SER A 20 1.23 -6.89 -9.92
N ASN A 21 2.51 -6.70 -10.27
CA ASN A 21 3.49 -7.76 -10.40
C ASN A 21 4.45 -7.84 -9.20
N GLN A 22 4.23 -7.05 -8.14
CA GLN A 22 5.11 -6.98 -6.98
C GLN A 22 5.32 -8.34 -6.30
N MET A 23 4.24 -9.13 -6.19
CA MET A 23 4.25 -10.41 -5.51
C MET A 23 5.16 -11.41 -6.23
N PHE A 24 5.15 -11.41 -7.56
CA PHE A 24 6.04 -12.26 -8.34
C PHE A 24 7.51 -11.86 -8.17
N ILE A 25 7.81 -10.56 -8.20
CA ILE A 25 9.17 -10.05 -8.01
C ILE A 25 9.71 -10.44 -6.63
N GLN A 26 8.92 -10.20 -5.57
CA GLN A 26 9.31 -10.56 -4.20
C GLN A 26 9.43 -12.07 -4.01
N TRP A 27 8.46 -12.84 -4.51
CA TRP A 27 8.51 -14.30 -4.47
C TRP A 27 9.76 -14.84 -5.19
N SER A 28 10.09 -14.31 -6.36
CA SER A 28 11.27 -14.75 -7.14
C SER A 28 12.58 -14.50 -6.40
N LEU A 29 12.66 -13.44 -5.59
CA LEU A 29 13.85 -13.07 -4.81
C LEU A 29 13.95 -13.80 -3.48
N GLN A 30 12.83 -14.15 -2.85
CA GLN A 30 12.79 -14.61 -1.46
C GLN A 30 12.40 -16.08 -1.31
N ASN A 31 11.95 -16.75 -2.37
CA ASN A 31 11.53 -18.14 -2.27
C ASN A 31 12.74 -19.07 -2.04
N PRO A 32 12.79 -19.79 -0.91
CA PRO A 32 13.94 -20.65 -0.58
C PRO A 32 13.95 -21.98 -1.35
N LYS A 33 12.86 -22.32 -2.04
CA LYS A 33 12.62 -23.62 -2.66
C LYS A 33 12.68 -23.60 -4.17
N THR A 34 12.14 -22.55 -4.80
CA THR A 34 12.06 -22.42 -6.25
C THR A 34 12.94 -21.26 -6.70
N GLN A 35 13.91 -21.55 -7.56
CA GLN A 35 14.76 -20.55 -8.19
C GLN A 35 14.19 -20.16 -9.56
N VAL A 36 14.04 -18.85 -9.80
CA VAL A 36 13.76 -18.32 -11.14
C VAL A 36 15.09 -18.14 -11.88
N LEU A 37 15.30 -18.96 -12.91
CA LEU A 37 16.54 -18.95 -13.67
C LEU A 37 16.69 -17.65 -14.46
N HIS A 38 17.89 -17.07 -14.45
CA HIS A 38 18.20 -15.81 -15.13
C HIS A 38 17.38 -14.59 -14.66
N PHE A 39 16.74 -14.64 -13.49
CA PHE A 39 15.89 -13.56 -12.99
C PHE A 39 16.56 -12.17 -13.03
N TYR A 40 17.84 -12.10 -12.66
CA TYR A 40 18.60 -10.84 -12.67
C TYR A 40 18.88 -10.25 -14.06
N GLN A 41 18.60 -11.01 -15.12
CA GLN A 41 18.75 -10.60 -16.53
C GLN A 41 17.40 -10.21 -17.16
N TYR A 42 16.28 -10.44 -16.46
CA TYR A 42 14.96 -10.08 -16.98
C TYR A 42 14.79 -8.57 -17.04
N THR A 43 14.11 -8.10 -18.08
CA THR A 43 13.83 -6.68 -18.29
C THR A 43 12.34 -6.40 -18.34
N CYS A 44 11.96 -5.18 -17.95
CA CYS A 44 10.58 -4.71 -18.05
C CYS A 44 10.22 -4.44 -19.52
N ALA A 45 9.09 -4.97 -19.98
CA ALA A 45 8.48 -4.59 -21.26
C ALA A 45 7.53 -3.39 -21.11
N PHE A 46 6.88 -3.27 -19.95
CA PHE A 46 5.91 -2.22 -19.62
C PHE A 46 6.00 -1.81 -18.14
N PRO A 47 5.51 -0.62 -17.75
CA PRO A 47 5.05 0.47 -18.62
C PRO A 47 6.24 1.16 -19.31
N GLN A 48 5.96 2.07 -20.24
CA GLN A 48 7.00 2.70 -21.07
C GLN A 48 8.09 3.41 -20.25
N SER A 49 7.76 3.93 -19.06
CA SER A 49 8.71 4.58 -18.14
C SER A 49 9.77 3.63 -17.56
N TYR A 50 9.49 2.32 -17.50
CA TYR A 50 10.42 1.31 -16.99
C TYR A 50 10.93 0.38 -18.09
N LYS A 51 10.50 0.56 -19.33
CA LYS A 51 10.85 -0.35 -20.44
C LYS A 51 12.37 -0.46 -20.62
N GLY A 52 12.88 -1.70 -20.64
CA GLY A 52 14.29 -2.01 -20.74
C GLY A 52 15.06 -2.04 -19.40
N ASN A 53 14.48 -1.51 -18.32
CA ASN A 53 15.10 -1.60 -17.00
C ASN A 53 15.08 -3.05 -16.50
N LEU A 54 16.06 -3.40 -15.65
CA LEU A 54 16.12 -4.71 -15.02
C LEU A 54 14.91 -4.91 -14.09
N LEU A 55 14.24 -6.05 -14.21
CA LEU A 55 13.03 -6.35 -13.45
C LEU A 55 13.27 -6.28 -11.93
N TRP A 56 14.42 -6.76 -11.48
CA TRP A 56 14.77 -6.82 -10.06
C TRP A 56 15.08 -5.45 -9.44
N THR A 57 15.31 -4.40 -10.24
CA THR A 57 15.53 -3.04 -9.72
C THR A 57 14.24 -2.24 -9.55
N PHE A 58 13.09 -2.79 -9.97
CA PHE A 58 11.80 -2.16 -9.76
C PHE A 58 11.50 -2.03 -8.25
N ASN A 59 11.26 -0.81 -7.79
CA ASN A 59 11.03 -0.53 -6.37
C ASN A 59 9.63 -1.00 -5.94
N THR A 60 9.55 -2.23 -5.44
CA THR A 60 8.30 -2.78 -4.89
C THR A 60 7.90 -2.16 -3.56
N SER A 61 8.82 -1.50 -2.84
CA SER A 61 8.51 -0.90 -1.53
C SER A 61 7.53 0.27 -1.66
N SER A 62 7.53 0.97 -2.80
CA SER A 62 6.56 2.02 -3.12
C SER A 62 5.13 1.51 -3.37
N CYS A 63 4.95 0.19 -3.53
CA CYS A 63 3.65 -0.41 -3.78
C CYS A 63 2.89 -0.76 -2.49
N PHE A 64 3.55 -0.65 -1.34
CA PHE A 64 2.92 -0.88 -0.05
C PHE A 64 2.01 0.31 0.29
N ILE A 65 0.70 0.08 0.19
CA ILE A 65 -0.32 0.98 0.73
C ILE A 65 -0.81 0.35 2.03
N ASP A 66 -0.51 1.02 3.15
CA ASP A 66 -0.97 0.59 4.47
C ASP A 66 -2.41 1.06 4.70
N TYR A 67 -3.37 0.25 4.25
CA TYR A 67 -4.79 0.55 4.41
C TYR A 67 -5.21 0.68 5.88
N GLU A 68 -4.60 -0.11 6.77
CA GLU A 68 -4.88 -0.06 8.21
C GLU A 68 -4.44 1.29 8.80
N PHE A 69 -3.23 1.75 8.45
CA PHE A 69 -2.73 3.06 8.87
C PHE A 69 -3.58 4.22 8.33
N ILE A 70 -3.99 4.15 7.07
CA ILE A 70 -4.88 5.16 6.46
C ILE A 70 -6.24 5.19 7.18
N LEU A 71 -6.83 4.03 7.42
CA LEU A 71 -8.10 3.91 8.15
C LEU A 71 -7.97 4.42 9.59
N PHE A 72 -6.85 4.14 10.25
CA PHE A 72 -6.56 4.67 11.58
C PHE A 72 -6.56 6.20 11.59
N ILE A 73 -5.83 6.84 10.67
CA ILE A 73 -5.80 8.31 10.54
C ILE A 73 -7.20 8.87 10.27
N ALA A 74 -7.95 8.26 9.34
CA ALA A 74 -9.28 8.72 8.99
C ALA A 74 -10.23 8.68 10.19
N ASN A 75 -10.26 7.57 10.93
CA ASN A 75 -11.10 7.41 12.11
C ASN A 75 -10.66 8.33 13.26
N ALA A 76 -9.35 8.47 13.51
CA ALA A 76 -8.84 9.40 14.52
C ALA A 76 -9.26 10.85 14.21
N THR A 77 -9.15 11.26 12.94
CA THR A 77 -9.59 12.59 12.48
C THR A 77 -11.10 12.76 12.63
N ALA A 78 -11.90 11.75 12.30
CA ALA A 78 -13.35 11.78 12.47
C ALA A 78 -13.76 11.90 13.95
N VAL A 79 -13.09 11.16 14.85
CA VAL A 79 -13.33 11.25 16.30
C VAL A 79 -12.94 12.62 16.83
N LEU A 80 -11.78 13.15 16.46
CA LEU A 80 -11.32 14.47 16.90
C LEU A 80 -12.26 15.58 16.43
N SER A 81 -12.67 15.54 15.16
CA SER A 81 -13.63 16.52 14.62
C SER A 81 -15.00 16.43 15.30
N LEU A 82 -15.49 15.22 15.60
CA LEU A 82 -16.71 15.05 16.39
C LEU A 82 -16.57 15.63 17.80
N MET A 83 -15.44 15.38 18.48
CA MET A 83 -15.16 15.94 19.80
C MET A 83 -15.13 17.48 19.78
N LEU A 84 -14.53 18.08 18.76
CA LEU A 84 -14.51 19.54 18.56
C LEU A 84 -15.91 20.11 18.37
N VAL A 85 -16.73 19.52 17.49
CA VAL A 85 -18.12 19.94 17.28
C VAL A 85 -18.94 19.78 18.56
N CYS A 86 -18.80 18.67 19.26
CA CYS A 86 -19.45 18.44 20.54
C CYS A 86 -19.02 19.47 21.60
N LEU A 87 -17.76 19.87 21.63
CA LEU A 87 -17.27 20.91 22.53
C LEU A 87 -17.90 22.26 22.22
N GLU A 88 -17.99 22.65 20.95
CA GLU A 88 -18.66 23.89 20.54
C GLU A 88 -20.16 23.88 20.89
N ILE A 89 -20.86 22.77 20.65
CA ILE A 89 -22.28 22.62 21.01
C ILE A 89 -22.46 22.67 22.53
N SER A 90 -21.63 21.94 23.28
CA SER A 90 -21.73 21.90 24.75
C SER A 90 -21.42 23.27 25.37
N CYS A 91 -20.42 23.98 24.83
CA CYS A 91 -20.10 25.35 25.22
C CYS A 91 -21.23 26.32 24.86
N GLY A 92 -21.80 26.21 23.66
CA GLY A 92 -22.94 27.02 23.21
C GLY A 92 -24.20 26.78 24.06
N LEU A 93 -24.51 25.53 24.40
CA LEU A 93 -25.61 25.17 25.30
C LEU A 93 -25.37 25.68 26.73
N TYR A 94 -24.13 25.60 27.22
CA TYR A 94 -23.75 26.09 28.55
C TYR A 94 -23.88 27.62 28.65
N VAL A 95 -23.37 28.36 27.66
CA VAL A 95 -23.53 29.82 27.58
C VAL A 95 -25.01 30.22 27.48
N SER A 96 -25.80 29.50 26.67
CA SER A 96 -27.25 29.73 26.54
C SER A 96 -27.99 29.47 27.85
N SER A 97 -27.60 28.44 28.60
CA SER A 97 -28.19 28.10 29.90
C SER A 97 -27.88 29.15 30.98
N ILE A 98 -26.64 29.67 31.01
CA ILE A 98 -26.26 30.78 31.90
C ILE A 98 -27.03 32.05 31.55
N ALA A 99 -27.15 32.37 30.25
CA ALA A 99 -27.93 33.52 29.80
C ALA A 99 -29.41 33.39 30.24
N CYS A 100 -29.99 32.19 30.16
CA CYS A 100 -31.37 31.93 30.59
C CYS A 100 -31.59 32.02 32.12
N LEU A 101 -30.52 31.91 32.93
CA LEU A 101 -30.58 32.08 34.39
C LEU A 101 -30.41 33.55 34.83
N LEU A 102 -30.00 34.44 33.92
CA LEU A 102 -29.75 35.87 34.17
C LEU A 102 -30.89 36.79 33.70
N TYR A 103 -31.96 36.24 33.12
CA TYR A 103 -33.20 36.92 32.75
C TYR A 103 -34.38 36.32 33.51
#